data_AF-A0A401H1V5-F1
#
_entry.id   AF-A0A401H1V5-F1
#
_cell.length_a   1.000
_cell.length_b   1.000
_cell.length_c   1.000
_cell.angle_alpha   90.00
_cell.angle_beta   90.00
_cell.angle_gamma   90.00
#
_symmetry.space_group_name_H-M   'P 1'
#
loop_
_entity.id
_entity.type
_entity.pdbx_description
1 polymer ?
#
loop_
_entity_poly.entity_id
_entity_poly.type
_entity_poly.pdbx_seq_one_letter_code
_entity_poly.pdbx_strand_id
1 'polypeptide(L)'
;MARRCDLWKCDAGLNYRPVLVDLDLLDPSWGPPLVMRIANTHLESLPQGTPVRPGQLALISRLLKQPDVDGGVVGGDMNAIAPSDARIHLDAGLLDAYTGHPNDHNGFTWGYQPLSEYPPARLDKLFYTPEVFGDPPPFVRVHPPELVGETLITSRGQWASDHYGLRTCVHFTQVA
;
A
#
# COMPACT_ATOMS: atom_id res chain seq x y z
N MET A 1 5.39 -8.74 -18.22
CA MET A 1 4.61 -7.89 -19.16
C MET A 1 3.28 -7.63 -18.48
N ALA A 2 2.85 -6.38 -18.28
CA ALA A 2 1.64 -6.10 -17.49
C ALA A 2 0.38 -6.52 -18.26
N ARG A 3 -0.48 -7.37 -17.67
CA ARG A 3 -1.60 -8.00 -18.41
C ARG A 3 -2.94 -7.30 -18.26
N ARG A 4 -3.12 -6.41 -17.28
CA ARG A 4 -4.43 -5.82 -17.01
C ARG A 4 -4.33 -4.53 -16.19
N CYS A 5 -5.06 -3.50 -16.61
CA CYS A 5 -5.25 -2.25 -15.88
C CYS A 5 -6.76 -1.99 -15.83
N ASP A 6 -7.43 -2.52 -14.81
CA ASP A 6 -8.87 -2.34 -14.64
C ASP A 6 -9.09 -1.09 -13.77
N LEU A 7 -9.56 0.00 -14.37
CA LEU A 7 -10.07 1.16 -13.65
C LEU A 7 -11.47 0.82 -13.11
N TRP A 8 -11.54 0.31 -11.88
CA TRP A 8 -12.80 0.02 -11.23
C TRP A 8 -13.50 1.32 -10.81
N LYS A 9 -14.68 1.58 -11.37
CA LYS A 9 -15.58 2.66 -10.91
C LYS A 9 -16.45 2.13 -9.78
N CYS A 10 -16.34 2.72 -8.60
CA CYS A 10 -17.32 2.53 -7.55
C CYS A 10 -18.45 3.56 -7.77
N ASP A 11 -19.70 3.10 -7.96
CA ASP A 11 -20.89 3.93 -8.21
C ASP A 11 -21.36 4.72 -6.96
N ALA A 12 -20.53 4.83 -5.92
CA ALA A 12 -20.88 5.47 -4.64
C ALA A 12 -20.67 7.00 -4.60
N GLY A 13 -20.41 7.66 -5.73
CA GLY A 13 -20.14 9.10 -5.76
C GLY A 13 -18.85 9.54 -5.04
N LEU A 14 -18.00 8.59 -4.65
CA LEU A 14 -16.69 8.83 -4.09
C LEU A 14 -15.69 9.01 -5.24
N ASN A 15 -14.94 10.12 -5.26
CA ASN A 15 -13.86 10.39 -6.24
C ASN A 15 -12.60 9.52 -5.98
N TYR A 16 -12.81 8.29 -5.53
CA TYR A 16 -11.76 7.34 -5.14
C TYR A 16 -11.61 6.28 -6.22
N ARG A 17 -10.40 6.14 -6.77
CA ARG A 17 -10.08 5.12 -7.77
C ARG A 17 -8.70 4.54 -7.51
N PRO A 18 -8.61 3.31 -6.97
CA PRO A 18 -7.34 2.62 -6.95
C PRO A 18 -6.92 2.30 -8.39
N VAL A 19 -5.63 2.38 -8.65
CA VAL A 19 -5.04 1.87 -9.89
C VAL A 19 -4.46 0.51 -9.58
N LEU A 20 -4.87 -0.52 -10.32
CA LEU A 20 -4.37 -1.88 -10.16
C LEU A 20 -3.62 -2.31 -11.41
N VAL A 21 -2.49 -2.99 -11.22
CA VAL A 21 -1.68 -3.55 -12.30
C VAL A 21 -1.25 -4.96 -11.93
N ASP A 22 -1.42 -5.87 -12.87
CA ASP A 22 -0.92 -7.24 -12.76
C ASP A 22 0.44 -7.38 -13.42
N LEU A 23 1.40 -7.92 -12.68
CA LEU A 23 2.76 -8.20 -13.13
C LEU A 23 2.99 -9.71 -13.17
N ASP A 24 3.23 -10.22 -14.37
CA ASP A 24 3.80 -11.57 -14.52
C ASP A 24 5.26 -11.56 -14.07
N LEU A 25 5.56 -12.33 -13.03
CA LEU A 25 6.91 -12.62 -12.57
C LEU A 25 7.34 -13.98 -13.12
N LEU A 26 8.35 -13.93 -13.98
CA LEU A 26 8.91 -15.09 -14.67
C LEU A 26 10.18 -15.53 -13.95
N ASP A 27 10.09 -16.66 -13.25
CA ASP A 27 11.26 -17.38 -12.76
C ASP A 27 11.19 -18.83 -13.25
N PRO A 28 12.14 -19.27 -14.11
CA PRO A 28 12.14 -20.63 -14.66
C PRO A 28 12.12 -21.75 -13.60
N SER A 29 12.52 -21.47 -12.36
CA SER A 29 12.51 -22.45 -11.27
C SER A 29 11.13 -22.68 -10.63
N TRP A 30 10.12 -21.90 -11.00
CA TRP A 30 8.77 -21.92 -10.38
C TRP A 30 7.68 -22.49 -11.28
N GLY A 31 8.01 -22.88 -12.52
CA GLY A 31 7.03 -23.38 -13.48
C GLY A 31 6.25 -22.23 -14.15
N PRO A 32 4.92 -22.16 -14.02
CA PRO A 32 4.14 -21.10 -14.65
C PRO A 32 4.48 -19.70 -14.08
N PRO A 33 4.27 -18.63 -14.87
CA PRO A 33 4.44 -17.26 -14.38
C PRO A 33 3.56 -16.99 -13.16
N LEU A 34 4.10 -16.32 -12.16
CA LEU A 34 3.34 -15.87 -10.99
C LEU A 34 2.76 -14.49 -11.26
N VAL A 35 1.53 -14.26 -10.84
CA VAL A 35 0.82 -12.99 -10.98
C VAL A 35 0.89 -12.21 -9.68
N MET A 36 1.68 -11.14 -9.67
CA MET A 36 1.69 -10.15 -8.60
C MET A 36 0.77 -8.99 -8.95
N ARG A 37 -0.26 -8.74 -8.14
CA ARG A 37 -1.12 -7.56 -8.29
C ARG A 37 -0.63 -6.42 -7.41
N ILE A 38 -0.35 -5.28 -8.01
CA ILE A 38 0.00 -4.05 -7.31
C ILE A 38 -1.16 -3.07 -7.40
N ALA A 39 -1.63 -2.59 -6.26
CA ALA A 39 -2.60 -1.51 -6.16
C ALA A 39 -1.94 -0.23 -5.64
N ASN A 40 -2.17 0.89 -6.30
CA ASN A 40 -1.87 2.21 -5.78
C ASN A 40 -3.18 2.91 -5.39
N THR A 41 -3.19 3.57 -4.25
CA THR A 41 -4.39 4.25 -3.76
C THR A 41 -4.10 5.56 -3.03
N HIS A 42 -5.12 6.41 -2.96
CA HIS A 42 -5.17 7.60 -2.13
C HIS A 42 -6.54 7.58 -1.44
N LEU A 43 -6.60 7.10 -0.20
CA LEU A 43 -7.86 6.98 0.55
C LEU A 43 -8.45 8.36 0.86
N GLU A 44 -9.73 8.42 1.22
CA GLU A 44 -10.44 9.67 1.52
C GLU A 44 -9.69 10.55 2.55
N SER A 45 -9.34 11.78 2.17
CA SER A 45 -8.39 12.59 2.91
C SER A 45 -8.99 13.39 4.05
N LEU A 46 -10.31 13.63 4.02
CA LEU A 46 -10.96 14.49 4.99
C LEU A 46 -11.40 13.72 6.25
N PRO A 47 -11.35 14.35 7.45
CA PRO A 47 -11.81 13.72 8.69
C PRO A 47 -13.25 13.19 8.61
N GLN A 48 -14.13 13.88 7.88
CA GLN A 48 -15.53 13.48 7.68
C GLN A 48 -15.64 12.15 6.90
N GLY A 49 -14.62 11.80 6.13
CA GLY A 49 -14.49 10.57 5.37
C GLY A 49 -13.86 9.40 6.13
N THR A 50 -13.47 9.58 7.39
CA THR A 50 -12.93 8.48 8.23
C THR A 50 -13.77 7.19 8.16
N PRO A 51 -15.12 7.23 8.22
CA PRO A 51 -15.93 6.02 8.15
C PRO A 51 -15.87 5.28 6.80
N VAL A 52 -15.46 5.92 5.70
CA VAL A 52 -15.44 5.30 4.36
C VAL A 52 -14.12 4.61 4.04
N ARG A 53 -13.01 5.04 4.65
CA ARG A 53 -11.66 4.49 4.41
C ARG A 53 -11.53 2.98 4.64
N PRO A 54 -12.13 2.38 5.69
CA PRO A 54 -12.14 0.93 5.86
C PRO A 54 -12.80 0.20 4.67
N GLY A 55 -13.92 0.73 4.17
CA GLY A 55 -14.62 0.17 3.02
C GLY A 55 -13.79 0.27 1.73
N GLN A 56 -13.12 1.40 1.51
CA GLN A 56 -12.22 1.61 0.38
C GLN A 56 -11.06 0.60 0.38
N LEU A 57 -10.42 0.37 1.53
CA LEU A 57 -9.33 -0.60 1.66
C LEU A 57 -9.82 -2.05 1.56
N ALA A 58 -10.99 -2.37 2.13
CA ALA A 58 -11.59 -3.70 2.02
C ALA A 58 -11.91 -4.08 0.57
N LEU A 59 -12.38 -3.13 -0.25
CA LEU A 59 -12.59 -3.35 -1.68
C LEU A 59 -11.28 -3.65 -2.41
N ILE A 60 -10.20 -2.90 -2.14
CA ILE A 60 -8.88 -3.22 -2.69
C ILE A 60 -8.44 -4.62 -2.25
N SER A 61 -8.59 -4.94 -0.97
CA SER A 61 -8.13 -6.24 -0.47
C SER A 61 -8.80 -7.41 -1.18
N ARG A 62 -10.11 -7.32 -1.48
CA ARG A 62 -10.81 -8.34 -2.27
C ARG A 62 -10.22 -8.50 -3.66
N LEU A 63 -9.83 -7.40 -4.30
CA LEU A 63 -9.20 -7.43 -5.63
C LEU A 63 -7.78 -8.02 -5.58
N LEU A 64 -7.02 -7.75 -4.52
CA LEU A 64 -5.68 -8.33 -4.30
C LEU A 64 -5.71 -9.84 -4.05
N LYS A 65 -6.87 -10.38 -3.66
CA LYS A 65 -7.09 -11.76 -3.23
C LYS A 65 -7.91 -12.57 -4.22
N GLN A 66 -8.02 -12.11 -5.47
CA GLN A 66 -8.75 -12.85 -6.50
C GLN A 66 -8.01 -14.15 -6.86
N PRO A 67 -8.74 -15.21 -7.31
CA PRO A 67 -8.13 -16.52 -7.56
C PRO A 67 -7.08 -16.56 -8.67
N ASP A 68 -7.02 -15.55 -9.53
CA ASP A 68 -6.04 -15.38 -10.61
C ASP A 68 -4.80 -14.57 -10.20
N VAL A 69 -4.67 -14.27 -8.90
CA VAL A 69 -3.57 -13.50 -8.31
C VAL A 69 -2.85 -14.35 -7.27
N ASP A 70 -1.54 -14.58 -7.47
CA ASP A 70 -0.71 -15.36 -6.55
C ASP A 70 -0.22 -14.53 -5.35
N GLY A 71 -0.22 -13.20 -5.47
CA GLY A 71 0.13 -12.30 -4.37
C GLY A 71 -0.21 -10.85 -4.65
N GLY A 72 -0.61 -10.12 -3.61
CA GLY A 72 -1.07 -8.74 -3.76
C GLY A 72 -0.39 -7.77 -2.79
N VAL A 73 -0.09 -6.57 -3.30
CA VAL A 73 0.41 -5.44 -2.50
C VAL A 73 -0.42 -4.20 -2.82
N VAL A 74 -0.76 -3.42 -1.80
CA VAL A 74 -1.32 -2.07 -1.95
C VAL A 74 -0.44 -1.05 -1.25
N GLY A 75 -0.14 0.05 -1.94
CA GLY A 75 0.57 1.18 -1.37
C GLY A 75 -0.10 2.51 -1.70
N GLY A 76 0.36 3.56 -1.01
CA GLY A 76 -0.02 4.94 -1.26
C GLY A 76 -0.48 5.65 0.01
N ASP A 77 -1.13 6.79 -0.18
CA ASP A 77 -1.60 7.64 0.91
C ASP A 77 -2.89 7.04 1.50
N MET A 78 -2.79 6.46 2.69
CA MET A 78 -3.95 5.90 3.40
C MET A 78 -4.71 6.97 4.18
N ASN A 79 -4.20 8.20 4.20
CA ASN A 79 -4.71 9.33 4.95
C ASN A 79 -5.01 8.95 6.40
N ALA A 80 -4.16 8.13 7.04
CA ALA A 80 -4.43 7.54 8.36
C ALA A 80 -4.35 8.55 9.52
N ILE A 81 -5.29 9.49 9.54
CA ILE A 81 -5.33 10.67 10.41
C ILE A 81 -6.09 10.46 11.74
N ALA A 82 -6.90 9.41 11.85
CA ALA A 82 -7.66 9.07 13.05
C ALA A 82 -7.12 7.77 13.70
N PRO A 83 -7.27 7.60 15.03
CA PRO A 83 -6.81 6.39 15.71
C PRO A 83 -7.38 5.08 15.16
N SER A 84 -8.61 5.09 14.63
CA SER A 84 -9.24 3.94 13.98
C SER A 84 -8.46 3.44 12.76
N ASP A 85 -7.75 4.32 12.08
CA ASP A 85 -7.09 4.03 10.80
C ASP A 85 -5.81 3.21 10.99
N ALA A 86 -5.30 3.15 12.22
CA ALA A 86 -4.14 2.34 12.56
C ALA A 86 -4.38 0.84 12.29
N ARG A 87 -5.64 0.38 12.27
CA ARG A 87 -5.99 -1.04 12.23
C ARG A 87 -6.90 -1.46 11.07
N ILE A 88 -7.29 -0.56 10.18
CA ILE A 88 -8.22 -0.88 9.06
C ILE A 88 -7.67 -1.97 8.11
N HIS A 89 -6.35 -2.15 8.05
CA HIS A 89 -5.71 -3.21 7.26
C HIS A 89 -5.99 -4.60 7.84
N LEU A 90 -6.10 -4.73 9.18
CA LEU A 90 -6.45 -5.98 9.84
C LEU A 90 -7.87 -6.40 9.49
N ASP A 91 -8.82 -5.46 9.49
CA ASP A 91 -10.21 -5.72 9.11
C ASP A 91 -10.33 -6.07 7.61
N ALA A 92 -9.44 -5.52 6.78
CA ALA A 92 -9.29 -5.92 5.38
C ALA A 92 -8.55 -7.27 5.22
N GLY A 93 -8.00 -7.85 6.30
CA GLY A 93 -7.19 -9.07 6.27
C GLY A 93 -5.89 -8.93 5.49
N LEU A 94 -5.26 -7.75 5.56
CA LEU A 94 -3.94 -7.46 5.00
C LEU A 94 -2.91 -7.33 6.13
N LEU A 95 -1.65 -7.54 5.79
CA LEU A 95 -0.50 -7.32 6.67
C LEU A 95 0.14 -5.95 6.37
N ASP A 96 0.70 -5.30 7.38
CA ASP A 96 1.49 -4.06 7.23
C ASP A 96 2.97 -4.40 7.05
N ALA A 97 3.59 -3.83 6.00
CA ALA A 97 5.01 -4.01 5.74
C ALA A 97 5.87 -3.29 6.77
N TYR A 98 5.36 -2.23 7.41
CA TYR A 98 6.05 -1.56 8.49
C TYR A 98 5.91 -2.34 9.79
N THR A 99 7.04 -2.75 10.34
CA THR A 99 7.12 -3.59 11.56
C THR A 99 7.40 -2.81 12.84
N GLY A 100 7.64 -1.49 12.73
CA GLY A 100 7.87 -0.62 13.87
C GLY A 100 6.58 -0.27 14.62
N HIS A 101 6.74 0.45 15.74
CA HIS A 101 5.59 0.90 16.51
C HIS A 101 4.80 1.96 15.72
N PRO A 102 3.44 1.97 15.73
CA PRO A 102 2.65 2.94 14.95
C PRO A 102 2.98 4.43 15.22
N ASN A 103 3.46 4.73 16.43
CA ASN A 103 3.88 6.07 16.85
C ASN A 103 5.40 6.29 16.79
N ASP A 104 6.14 5.41 16.13
CA ASP A 104 7.56 5.64 15.88
C ASP A 104 7.73 6.70 14.78
N HIS A 105 8.43 7.76 15.12
CA HIS A 105 8.66 8.91 14.24
C HIS A 105 9.47 8.51 13.00
N ASN A 106 10.27 7.44 13.07
CA ASN A 106 11.00 6.90 11.92
C ASN A 106 10.06 6.29 10.85
N GLY A 107 8.80 6.03 11.20
CA GLY A 107 7.78 5.59 10.26
C GLY A 107 6.92 6.73 9.72
N PHE A 108 7.05 7.95 10.21
CA PHE A 108 6.21 9.06 9.78
C PHE A 108 6.61 9.51 8.38
N THR A 109 5.60 9.77 7.56
CA THR A 109 5.78 10.09 6.15
C THR A 109 5.32 11.50 5.82
N TRP A 110 4.68 12.21 6.76
CA TRP A 110 4.15 13.55 6.53
C TRP A 110 4.28 14.46 7.76
N GLY A 111 4.32 15.76 7.51
CA GLY A 111 4.23 16.82 8.53
C GLY A 111 5.57 17.51 8.86
N TYR A 112 6.66 17.13 8.20
CA TYR A 112 7.99 17.67 8.44
C TYR A 112 8.49 18.67 7.39
N GLN A 113 8.01 18.62 6.14
CA GLN A 113 8.59 19.40 5.02
C GLN A 113 7.58 19.96 3.99
N PRO A 114 6.92 21.10 4.24
CA PRO A 114 7.15 22.01 5.35
C PRO A 114 6.51 21.49 6.64
N LEU A 115 6.88 22.12 7.76
CA LEU A 115 6.18 21.88 9.02
C LEU A 115 4.69 22.17 8.85
N SER A 116 3.88 21.19 9.24
CA SER A 116 2.43 21.28 9.22
C SER A 116 1.89 21.92 10.50
N GLU A 117 0.68 22.50 10.42
CA GLU A 117 -0.09 22.88 11.61
C GLU A 117 -0.61 21.65 12.38
N TYR A 118 -0.68 20.49 11.71
CA TYR A 118 -1.08 19.22 12.30
C TYR A 118 0.15 18.41 12.74
N PRO A 119 0.02 17.56 13.78
CA PRO A 119 1.12 16.69 14.19
C PRO A 119 1.61 15.79 13.03
N PRO A 120 2.93 15.54 12.94
CA PRO A 120 3.48 14.57 12.00
C PRO A 120 2.87 13.17 12.18
N ALA A 121 2.74 12.43 11.08
CA ALA A 121 2.07 11.13 11.07
C ALA A 121 2.56 10.21 9.95
N ARG A 122 2.25 8.90 10.09
CA ARG A 122 2.43 7.88 9.04
C ARG A 122 1.17 7.75 8.19
N LEU A 123 1.02 8.62 7.20
CA LEU A 123 -0.13 8.64 6.29
C LEU A 123 0.04 7.60 5.17
N ASP A 124 1.23 7.51 4.60
CA ASP A 124 1.58 6.56 3.56
C ASP A 124 1.87 5.19 4.17
N LYS A 125 1.32 4.13 3.57
CA LYS A 125 1.50 2.76 4.06
C LYS A 125 1.63 1.78 2.89
N LEU A 126 2.21 0.63 3.20
CA LEU A 126 2.33 -0.52 2.30
C LEU A 126 1.72 -1.73 2.99
N PHE A 127 0.63 -2.27 2.43
CA PHE A 127 -0.05 -3.46 2.91
C PHE A 127 0.05 -4.59 1.89
N TYR A 128 -0.02 -5.85 2.34
CA TYR A 128 0.10 -7.01 1.46
C TYR A 128 -0.76 -8.20 1.92
N THR A 129 -1.02 -9.12 1.00
CA THR A 129 -1.79 -10.34 1.28
C THR A 129 -0.99 -11.32 2.13
N PRO A 130 -1.62 -12.02 3.11
CA PRO A 130 -0.94 -12.98 3.97
C PRO A 130 -0.62 -14.31 3.26
N GLU A 131 0.28 -15.11 3.85
CA GLU A 131 0.80 -16.38 3.31
C GLU A 131 -0.25 -17.47 3.05
N VAL A 132 -1.44 -17.39 3.67
CA VAL A 132 -2.47 -18.45 3.60
C VAL A 132 -3.38 -18.32 2.36
N PHE A 133 -3.15 -17.33 1.49
CA PHE A 133 -3.89 -17.22 0.23
C PHE A 133 -3.28 -18.15 -0.84
N GLY A 134 -3.83 -19.36 -0.95
CA GLY A 134 -3.42 -20.36 -1.96
C GLY A 134 -2.38 -21.34 -1.40
N ASP A 135 -2.82 -22.57 -1.12
CA ASP A 135 -1.94 -23.65 -0.65
C ASP A 135 -1.83 -24.74 -1.74
N PRO A 136 -0.62 -25.18 -2.15
CA PRO A 136 0.72 -24.77 -1.68
C PRO A 136 1.40 -23.77 -2.67
N PRO A 137 2.58 -23.20 -2.33
CA PRO A 137 3.08 -21.83 -2.64
C PRO A 137 3.30 -21.51 -4.12
N PRO A 138 3.49 -20.22 -4.52
CA PRO A 138 4.21 -19.10 -3.83
C PRO A 138 3.45 -18.30 -2.80
N PHE A 139 4.18 -17.64 -1.88
CA PHE A 139 3.64 -16.54 -1.08
C PHE A 139 4.47 -15.26 -1.21
N VAL A 140 3.80 -14.11 -1.11
CA VAL A 140 4.42 -12.78 -1.23
C VAL A 140 5.08 -12.37 0.10
N ARG A 141 6.32 -11.91 0.03
CA ARG A 141 7.03 -11.25 1.13
C ARG A 141 7.33 -9.81 0.74
N VAL A 142 7.16 -8.91 1.69
CA VAL A 142 7.48 -7.49 1.58
C VAL A 142 8.47 -7.13 2.68
N HIS A 143 9.58 -6.49 2.32
CA HIS A 143 10.56 -6.01 3.29
C HIS A 143 10.02 -4.77 4.03
N PRO A 144 10.47 -4.51 5.27
CA PRO A 144 10.20 -3.23 5.92
C PRO A 144 10.60 -2.06 5.01
N PRO A 145 9.71 -1.08 4.79
CA PRO A 145 10.01 0.02 3.88
C PRO A 145 11.00 1.00 4.49
N GLU A 146 11.83 1.57 3.63
CA GLU A 146 12.74 2.68 3.92
C GLU A 146 12.09 4.01 3.52
N LEU A 147 12.33 5.06 4.30
CA LEU A 147 11.99 6.42 3.92
C LEU A 147 12.94 6.94 2.84
N VAL A 148 12.40 7.67 1.87
CA VAL A 148 13.17 8.34 0.81
C VAL A 148 12.65 9.75 0.58
N GLY A 149 13.50 10.64 0.07
CA GLY A 149 13.10 12.02 -0.20
C GLY A 149 13.02 12.92 1.05
N GLU A 150 13.48 12.42 2.20
CA GLU A 150 13.73 13.25 3.38
C GLU A 150 14.68 14.37 3.03
N THR A 151 14.32 15.60 3.38
CA THR A 151 15.09 16.82 3.12
C THR A 151 15.32 17.12 1.63
N LEU A 152 14.61 16.45 0.72
CA LEU A 152 14.83 16.60 -0.72
C LEU A 152 14.26 17.92 -1.22
N ILE A 153 15.14 18.79 -1.70
CA ILE A 153 14.83 20.08 -2.30
C ILE A 153 15.09 20.01 -3.82
N THR A 154 14.13 20.49 -4.60
CA THR A 154 14.27 20.65 -6.05
C THR A 154 15.30 21.73 -6.40
N SER A 155 15.78 21.75 -7.64
CA SER A 155 16.69 22.82 -8.12
C SER A 155 16.10 24.24 -8.04
N ARG A 156 14.79 24.36 -7.81
CA ARG A 156 14.07 25.63 -7.63
C ARG A 156 13.93 26.05 -6.16
N GLY A 157 14.53 25.32 -5.22
CA GLY A 157 14.47 25.63 -3.79
C GLY A 157 13.15 25.25 -3.11
N GLN A 158 12.32 24.42 -3.75
CA GLN A 158 11.06 23.91 -3.20
C GLN A 158 11.25 22.47 -2.70
N TRP A 159 10.56 22.09 -1.62
CA TRP A 159 10.44 20.68 -1.23
C TRP A 159 9.94 19.85 -2.42
N ALA A 160 10.56 18.68 -2.63
CA ALA A 160 10.13 17.78 -3.69
C ALA A 160 8.72 17.23 -3.45
N SER A 161 8.34 17.10 -2.19
CA SER A 161 7.03 16.66 -1.71
C SER A 161 6.89 17.01 -0.23
N ASP A 162 5.68 17.25 0.25
CA ASP A 162 5.35 17.34 1.67
C ASP A 162 5.27 15.98 2.38
N HIS A 163 5.27 14.91 1.57
CA HIS A 163 5.45 13.54 2.02
C HIS A 163 6.88 13.04 1.76
N TYR A 164 7.39 12.22 2.67
CA TYR A 164 8.48 11.29 2.38
C TYR A 164 7.93 10.12 1.54
N GLY A 165 8.74 9.63 0.60
CA GLY A 165 8.42 8.41 -0.13
C GLY A 165 8.73 7.16 0.69
N LEU A 166 8.08 6.06 0.35
CA LEU A 166 8.40 4.72 0.85
C LEU A 166 9.02 3.87 -0.25
N ARG A 167 10.14 3.22 0.06
CA ARG A 167 10.82 2.25 -0.82
C ARG A 167 10.88 0.89 -0.14
N THR A 168 10.50 -0.18 -0.84
CA THR A 168 10.65 -1.54 -0.35
C THR A 168 11.02 -2.51 -1.48
N CYS A 169 11.43 -3.71 -1.10
CA CYS A 169 11.56 -4.86 -1.99
C CYS A 169 10.40 -5.83 -1.74
N VAL A 170 9.82 -6.34 -2.83
CA VAL A 170 8.76 -7.35 -2.81
C VAL A 170 9.24 -8.55 -3.61
N HIS A 171 9.06 -9.76 -3.07
CA HIS A 171 9.37 -10.99 -3.78
C HIS A 171 8.42 -12.12 -3.41
N PHE A 172 8.33 -13.12 -4.29
CA PHE A 172 7.76 -14.42 -3.93
C PHE A 172 8.83 -15.31 -3.28
N THR A 173 8.41 -16.20 -2.39
CA THR A 173 9.27 -17.23 -1.79
C THR A 173 8.52 -18.57 -1.70
N GLN A 174 9.25 -19.66 -1.93
CA GLN A 174 8.75 -21.03 -1.78
C GLN A 174 8.85 -21.44 -0.31
N VAL A 175 7.94 -22.30 0.13
CA VAL A 175 8.16 -23.06 1.35
C VAL A 175 9.28 -24.05 1.03
N ALA A 176 10.35 -24.00 1.81
CA ALA A 176 11.48 -24.94 1.71
C ALA A 176 11.06 -26.37 2.09
#